data_AF-A0A0G1PHZ5-F1
#
_entry.id   AF-A0A0G1PHZ5-F1
#
_cell.length_a   1.000
_cell.length_b   1.000
_cell.length_c   1.000
_cell.angle_alpha   90.00
_cell.angle_beta   90.00
_cell.angle_gamma   90.00
#
_symmetry.space_group_name_H-M   'P 1'
#
loop_
_entity.id
_entity.type
_entity.pdbx_description
1 polymer ?
#
loop_
_entity_poly.entity_id
_entity_poly.type
_entity_poly.pdbx_seq_one_letter_code
_entity_poly.pdbx_strand_id
1 'polypeptide(L)'
;FPVVVGVGHERDDTLADFAADLRASTPSNAAELIVPDKEEVRREFETAKRGFIAAQRFWFEEKAEAIEDSVDRLKSIIGKKAADFSASLANFFHQAEIWRKDLVQKKIAAANCIFRMELNFKKHVQEIKNRLNLSEKIILALNPESLLARGYAVVFKDGKAVRSANELDIDDNVRIKLFKGGFWSKVLKKE
;
A
#
# COMPACT_ATOMS: atom_id res chain seq x y z
N PHE A 1 -15.28 84.81 9.38
CA PHE A 1 -16.65 85.29 9.15
C PHE A 1 -16.63 86.80 9.25
N PRO A 2 -17.28 87.52 8.33
CA PRO A 2 -17.38 88.98 8.42
C PRO A 2 -18.16 89.39 9.68
N VAL A 3 -17.74 90.48 10.33
CA VAL A 3 -18.48 91.13 11.41
C VAL A 3 -19.56 92.01 10.78
N VAL A 4 -20.83 91.74 11.10
CA VAL A 4 -21.97 92.49 10.56
C VAL A 4 -22.68 93.26 11.68
N VAL A 5 -22.93 94.55 11.46
CA VAL A 5 -23.65 95.43 12.38
C VAL A 5 -25.03 95.77 11.83
N GLY A 6 -26.07 95.59 12.65
CA GLY A 6 -27.47 95.81 12.29
C GLY A 6 -28.27 96.45 13.41
N VAL A 7 -27.75 97.52 14.03
CA VAL A 7 -28.34 98.18 15.21
C VAL A 7 -29.68 98.87 14.86
N GLY A 8 -29.88 99.27 13.60
CA GLY A 8 -31.06 100.04 13.16
C GLY A 8 -31.00 101.50 13.61
N HIS A 9 -31.71 102.37 12.88
CA HIS A 9 -31.67 103.86 12.88
C HIS A 9 -30.80 104.45 11.77
N GLU A 10 -31.43 104.87 10.66
CA GLU A 10 -30.74 105.46 9.50
C GLU A 10 -30.13 106.85 9.76
N ARG A 11 -30.50 107.51 10.86
CA ARG A 11 -30.08 108.90 11.12
C ARG A 11 -28.83 109.04 11.99
N ASP A 12 -28.41 108.00 12.71
CA ASP A 12 -27.28 108.07 13.64
C ASP A 12 -26.24 107.00 13.29
N ASP A 13 -25.00 107.42 12.99
CA ASP A 13 -23.87 106.51 12.79
C ASP A 13 -23.24 106.15 14.16
N THR A 14 -23.06 104.86 14.43
CA THR A 14 -22.46 104.37 15.69
C THR A 14 -21.00 103.96 15.51
N LEU A 15 -20.22 103.97 16.58
CA LEU A 15 -18.84 103.44 16.56
C LEU A 15 -18.78 101.97 16.14
N ALA A 16 -19.87 101.21 16.34
CA ALA A 16 -19.97 99.83 15.89
C ALA A 16 -20.05 99.74 14.36
N ASP A 17 -20.72 100.66 13.67
CA ASP A 17 -20.81 100.69 12.20
C ASP A 17 -19.42 100.84 11.55
N PHE A 18 -18.52 101.61 12.17
CA PHE A 18 -17.15 101.80 11.69
C PHE A 18 -16.19 100.63 12.02
N ALA A 19 -16.54 99.81 13.00
CA ALA A 19 -15.73 98.66 13.41
C ALA A 19 -16.12 97.35 12.69
N ALA A 20 -17.24 97.34 11.95
CA ALA A 20 -17.77 96.17 11.28
C ALA A 20 -17.28 96.03 9.83
N ASP A 21 -17.21 94.80 9.32
CA ASP A 21 -16.90 94.52 7.92
C ASP A 21 -18.10 94.84 7.00
N LEU A 22 -19.33 94.75 7.53
CA LEU A 22 -20.55 95.01 6.78
C LEU A 22 -21.62 95.70 7.66
N ARG A 23 -22.25 96.74 7.11
CA ARG A 23 -23.38 97.44 7.75
C ARG A 23 -24.70 97.00 7.14
N ALA A 24 -25.66 96.66 7.99
CA ALA A 24 -27.04 96.36 7.63
C ALA A 24 -28.00 97.41 8.20
N SER A 25 -28.98 97.83 7.41
CA SER A 25 -29.95 98.88 7.78
C SER A 25 -30.89 98.48 8.93
N THR A 26 -31.08 97.19 9.18
CA THR A 26 -31.91 96.64 10.25
C THR A 26 -31.35 95.29 10.73
N PRO A 27 -31.73 94.82 11.94
CA PRO A 27 -31.37 93.48 12.40
C PRO A 27 -31.83 92.37 11.43
N SER A 28 -32.97 92.54 10.76
CA SER A 28 -33.48 91.59 9.76
C SER A 28 -32.63 91.57 8.49
N ASN A 29 -32.19 92.74 8.01
CA ASN A 29 -31.27 92.83 6.87
C ASN A 29 -29.90 92.21 7.21
N ALA A 30 -29.42 92.37 8.45
CA ALA A 30 -28.20 91.68 8.89
C ALA A 30 -28.37 90.16 8.83
N ALA A 31 -29.51 89.64 9.28
CA ALA A 31 -29.81 88.21 9.19
C ALA A 31 -29.85 87.72 7.74
N GLU A 32 -30.46 88.47 6.81
CA GLU A 32 -30.52 88.12 5.39
C GLU A 32 -29.12 88.09 4.73
N LEU A 33 -28.21 88.98 5.14
CA LEU A 33 -26.84 89.03 4.62
C LEU A 33 -25.94 87.88 5.11
N ILE A 34 -26.25 87.30 6.28
CA ILE A 34 -25.40 86.28 6.92
C ILE A 34 -25.99 84.87 6.74
N VAL A 35 -27.30 84.76 6.52
CA VAL A 35 -27.98 83.47 6.34
C VAL A 35 -27.85 83.02 4.88
N PRO A 36 -27.24 81.87 4.61
CA PRO A 36 -27.13 81.34 3.25
C PRO A 36 -28.50 80.99 2.66
N ASP A 37 -28.60 81.05 1.33
CA ASP A 37 -29.84 80.73 0.63
C ASP A 37 -30.27 79.28 0.89
N LYS A 38 -31.53 79.11 1.28
CA LYS A 38 -32.07 77.79 1.66
C LYS A 38 -32.05 76.79 0.50
N GLU A 39 -32.32 77.24 -0.72
CA GLU A 39 -32.36 76.36 -1.90
C GLU A 39 -30.95 76.00 -2.37
N GLU A 40 -29.97 76.89 -2.20
CA GLU A 40 -28.55 76.59 -2.41
C GLU A 40 -28.06 75.50 -1.44
N VAL A 41 -28.24 75.69 -0.13
CA VAL A 41 -27.87 74.69 0.89
C VAL A 41 -28.58 73.36 0.64
N ARG A 42 -29.86 73.40 0.24
CA ARG A 42 -30.61 72.19 -0.11
C ARG A 42 -30.01 71.48 -1.33
N ARG A 43 -29.59 72.23 -2.36
CA ARG A 43 -28.98 71.67 -3.56
C ARG A 43 -27.62 71.05 -3.27
N GLU A 44 -26.81 71.69 -2.42
CA GLU A 44 -25.54 71.12 -1.95
C GLU A 44 -25.77 69.81 -1.19
N PHE A 45 -26.71 69.82 -0.24
CA PHE A 45 -27.07 68.63 0.53
C PHE A 45 -27.53 67.48 -0.36
N GLU A 46 -28.45 67.72 -1.31
CA GLU A 46 -28.92 66.68 -2.24
C GLU A 46 -27.81 66.19 -3.17
N THR A 47 -26.80 67.01 -3.47
CA THR A 47 -25.65 66.60 -4.26
C THR A 47 -24.70 65.73 -3.44
N ALA A 48 -24.37 66.14 -2.21
CA ALA A 48 -23.58 65.35 -1.27
C ALA A 48 -24.26 64.00 -0.96
N LYS A 49 -25.57 64.02 -0.73
CA LYS A 49 -26.39 62.83 -0.49
C LYS A 49 -26.37 61.87 -1.68
N ARG A 50 -26.53 62.36 -2.91
CA ARG A 50 -26.42 61.52 -4.12
C ARG A 50 -25.03 60.92 -4.26
N GLY A 51 -23.98 61.70 -4.02
CA GLY A 51 -22.60 61.22 -4.02
C GLY A 51 -22.36 60.13 -2.98
N PHE A 52 -22.86 60.33 -1.76
CA PHE A 52 -22.76 59.36 -0.67
C PHE A 52 -23.47 58.04 -1.02
N ILE A 53 -24.70 58.10 -1.53
CA ILE A 53 -25.47 56.90 -1.93
C ILE A 53 -24.75 56.16 -3.07
N ALA A 54 -24.23 56.88 -4.06
CA ALA A 54 -23.49 56.27 -5.16
C ALA A 54 -22.19 55.60 -4.68
N ALA A 55 -21.43 56.25 -3.81
CA ALA A 55 -20.22 55.70 -3.22
C ALA A 55 -20.51 54.45 -2.37
N GLN A 56 -21.60 54.47 -1.59
CA GLN A 56 -22.03 53.29 -0.83
C GLN A 56 -22.36 52.11 -1.74
N ARG A 57 -23.15 52.36 -2.80
CA ARG A 57 -23.50 51.30 -3.76
C ARG A 57 -22.28 50.69 -4.40
N PHE A 58 -21.36 51.54 -4.89
CA PHE A 58 -20.11 51.09 -5.48
C PHE A 58 -19.29 50.24 -4.50
N TRP A 59 -19.15 50.69 -3.24
CA TRP A 59 -18.43 49.93 -2.22
C TRP A 59 -19.10 48.58 -1.93
N PHE A 60 -20.43 48.52 -1.86
CA PHE A 60 -21.15 47.25 -1.66
C PHE A 60 -20.99 46.30 -2.85
N GLU A 61 -21.04 46.79 -4.08
CA GLU A 61 -20.83 46.00 -5.30
C GLU A 61 -19.41 45.43 -5.34
N GLU A 62 -18.39 46.26 -5.11
CA GLU A 62 -16.99 45.82 -5.06
C GLU A 62 -16.75 44.77 -3.97
N LYS A 63 -17.37 44.93 -2.79
CA LYS A 63 -17.26 43.95 -1.70
C LYS A 63 -18.01 42.66 -1.99
N ALA A 64 -19.16 42.73 -2.67
CA ALA A 64 -19.89 41.53 -3.09
C ALA A 64 -19.06 40.70 -4.07
N GLU A 65 -18.47 41.35 -5.09
CA GLU A 65 -17.60 40.71 -6.08
C GLU A 65 -16.37 40.06 -5.40
N ALA A 66 -15.71 40.78 -4.49
CA ALA A 66 -14.57 40.24 -3.75
C ALA A 66 -14.92 39.01 -2.88
N ILE A 67 -16.13 38.96 -2.32
CA ILE A 67 -16.62 37.81 -1.56
C ILE A 67 -16.89 36.63 -2.51
N GLU A 68 -17.51 36.87 -3.66
CA GLU A 68 -17.80 35.85 -4.66
C GLU A 68 -16.50 35.20 -5.18
N ASP A 69 -15.50 36.00 -5.52
CA ASP A 69 -14.16 35.55 -5.91
C ASP A 69 -13.49 34.71 -4.80
N SER A 70 -13.63 35.14 -3.54
CA SER A 70 -13.07 34.43 -2.39
C SER A 70 -13.75 33.06 -2.21
N VAL A 71 -15.07 32.99 -2.39
CA VAL A 71 -15.84 31.75 -2.33
C VAL A 71 -15.42 30.79 -3.45
N ASP A 72 -15.26 31.27 -4.68
CA ASP A 72 -14.87 30.43 -5.81
C ASP A 72 -13.43 29.93 -5.69
N ARG A 73 -12.53 30.76 -5.17
CA ARG A 73 -11.17 30.32 -4.82
C ARG A 73 -11.18 29.22 -3.77
N LEU A 74 -12.02 29.34 -2.74
CA LEU A 74 -12.16 28.30 -1.71
C LEU A 74 -12.73 27.00 -2.28
N LYS A 75 -13.77 27.06 -3.10
CA LYS A 75 -14.33 25.89 -3.81
C LYS A 75 -13.26 25.19 -4.65
N SER A 76 -12.44 25.96 -5.37
CA SER A 76 -11.35 25.40 -6.19
C SER A 76 -10.30 24.66 -5.34
N ILE A 77 -9.88 25.25 -4.21
CA ILE A 77 -8.92 24.63 -3.30
C ILE A 77 -9.49 23.33 -2.70
N ILE A 78 -10.75 23.37 -2.25
CA ILE A 78 -11.42 22.20 -1.67
C ILE A 78 -11.57 21.11 -2.73
N GLY A 79 -11.99 21.46 -3.95
CA GLY A 79 -12.14 20.53 -5.07
C GLY A 79 -10.83 19.83 -5.43
N LYS A 80 -9.72 20.60 -5.53
CA LYS A 80 -8.38 20.04 -5.78
C LYS A 80 -7.95 19.08 -4.66
N LYS A 81 -8.05 19.50 -3.39
CA LYS A 81 -7.68 18.63 -2.26
C LYS A 81 -8.52 17.35 -2.21
N ALA A 82 -9.82 17.44 -2.49
CA ALA A 82 -10.70 16.27 -2.54
C ALA A 82 -10.30 15.31 -3.68
N ALA A 83 -9.98 15.84 -4.86
CA ALA A 83 -9.52 15.05 -5.99
C ALA A 83 -8.17 14.37 -5.69
N ASP A 84 -7.20 15.11 -5.16
CA ASP A 84 -5.88 14.58 -4.80
C ASP A 84 -5.99 13.47 -3.73
N PHE A 85 -6.85 13.68 -2.74
CA PHE A 85 -7.12 12.67 -1.71
C PHE A 85 -7.78 11.41 -2.28
N SER A 86 -8.78 11.58 -3.15
CA SER A 86 -9.44 10.47 -3.84
C SER A 86 -8.44 9.65 -4.69
N ALA A 87 -7.56 10.33 -5.43
CA ALA A 87 -6.52 9.69 -6.21
C ALA A 87 -5.51 8.93 -5.33
N SER A 88 -5.08 9.50 -4.20
CA SER A 88 -4.23 8.81 -3.24
C SER A 88 -4.89 7.55 -2.67
N LEU A 89 -6.17 7.62 -2.31
CA LEU A 89 -6.92 6.45 -1.83
C LEU A 89 -7.02 5.37 -2.90
N ALA A 90 -7.33 5.73 -4.15
CA ALA A 90 -7.40 4.78 -5.25
C ALA A 90 -6.06 4.07 -5.47
N ASN A 91 -4.94 4.81 -5.46
CA ASN A 91 -3.60 4.23 -5.57
C ASN A 91 -3.27 3.31 -4.40
N PHE A 92 -3.64 3.68 -3.16
CA PHE A 92 -3.45 2.84 -1.99
C PHE A 92 -4.20 1.50 -2.12
N PHE A 93 -5.49 1.55 -2.49
CA PHE A 93 -6.29 0.33 -2.67
C PHE A 93 -5.74 -0.54 -3.81
N HIS A 94 -5.30 0.05 -4.92
CA HIS A 94 -4.69 -0.68 -6.01
C HIS A 94 -3.42 -1.43 -5.56
N GLN A 95 -2.53 -0.75 -4.83
CA GLN A 95 -1.31 -1.36 -4.29
C GLN A 95 -1.61 -2.46 -3.27
N ALA A 96 -2.59 -2.24 -2.38
CA ALA A 96 -3.04 -3.24 -1.43
C ALA A 96 -3.58 -4.50 -2.14
N GLU A 97 -4.29 -4.34 -3.26
CA GLU A 97 -4.78 -5.47 -4.03
C GLU A 97 -3.66 -6.28 -4.70
N ILE A 98 -2.64 -5.59 -5.24
CA ILE A 98 -1.44 -6.23 -5.80
C ILE A 98 -0.73 -7.04 -4.71
N TRP A 99 -0.47 -6.44 -3.54
CA TRP A 99 0.18 -7.14 -2.42
C TRP A 99 -0.64 -8.32 -1.92
N ARG A 100 -1.97 -8.18 -1.85
CA ARG A 100 -2.86 -9.28 -1.49
C ARG A 100 -2.72 -10.45 -2.47
N LYS A 101 -2.70 -10.19 -3.78
CA LYS A 101 -2.51 -11.23 -4.81
C LYS A 101 -1.15 -11.92 -4.67
N ASP A 102 -0.08 -11.15 -4.47
CA ASP A 102 1.27 -11.70 -4.27
C ASP A 102 1.37 -12.58 -3.01
N LEU A 103 0.81 -12.13 -1.89
CA LEU A 103 0.76 -12.91 -0.65
C LEU A 103 0.02 -14.24 -0.82
N VAL A 104 -1.13 -14.22 -1.52
CA VAL A 104 -1.90 -15.44 -1.81
C VAL A 104 -1.10 -16.39 -2.70
N GLN A 105 -0.44 -15.87 -3.75
CA GLN A 105 0.40 -16.69 -4.63
C GLN A 105 1.58 -17.31 -3.88
N LYS A 106 2.27 -16.54 -3.04
CA LYS A 106 3.37 -17.05 -2.20
C LYS A 106 2.90 -18.15 -1.24
N LYS A 107 1.72 -17.99 -0.64
CA LYS A 107 1.12 -19.01 0.23
C LYS A 107 0.82 -20.31 -0.52
N ILE A 108 0.25 -20.21 -1.73
CA ILE A 108 -0.02 -21.37 -2.59
C ILE A 108 1.29 -22.03 -3.02
N ALA A 109 2.29 -21.25 -3.42
CA ALA A 109 3.61 -21.76 -3.82
C ALA A 109 4.29 -22.51 -2.66
N ALA A 110 4.23 -21.98 -1.44
CA ALA A 110 4.76 -22.63 -0.25
C ALA A 110 4.04 -23.97 0.04
N ALA A 111 2.70 -23.99 -0.02
CA ALA A 111 1.92 -25.21 0.15
C ALA A 111 2.29 -26.29 -0.89
N ASN A 112 2.43 -25.89 -2.16
CA ASN A 112 2.86 -26.78 -3.24
C ASN A 112 4.30 -27.28 -3.07
N CYS A 113 5.17 -26.48 -2.46
CA CYS A 113 6.54 -26.90 -2.14
C CYS A 113 6.52 -28.00 -1.06
N ILE A 114 5.81 -27.75 0.05
CA ILE A 114 5.66 -28.71 1.15
C ILE A 114 5.08 -30.04 0.63
N PHE A 115 4.00 -29.98 -0.13
CA PHE A 115 3.37 -31.18 -0.69
C PHE A 115 4.32 -31.98 -1.59
N ARG A 116 5.10 -31.31 -2.47
CA ARG A 116 6.11 -31.98 -3.30
C ARG A 116 7.24 -32.58 -2.48
N MET A 117 7.69 -31.91 -1.43
CA MET A 117 8.70 -32.44 -0.52
C MET A 117 8.22 -33.70 0.17
N GLU A 118 6.98 -33.72 0.67
CA GLU A 118 6.40 -34.93 1.29
C GLU A 118 6.31 -36.10 0.32
N LEU A 119 5.86 -35.86 -0.91
CA LEU A 119 5.78 -36.89 -1.95
C LEU A 119 7.17 -37.45 -2.29
N ASN A 120 8.15 -36.56 -2.51
CA ASN A 120 9.51 -36.97 -2.82
C ASN A 120 10.16 -37.71 -1.66
N PHE A 121 9.94 -37.27 -0.42
CA PHE A 121 10.44 -37.94 0.77
C PHE A 121 9.87 -39.36 0.91
N LYS A 122 8.54 -39.51 0.76
CA LYS A 122 7.89 -40.83 0.77
C LYS A 122 8.46 -41.74 -0.31
N LYS A 123 8.62 -41.23 -1.53
CA LYS A 123 9.21 -41.98 -2.65
C LYS A 123 10.65 -42.41 -2.32
N HIS A 124 11.47 -41.51 -1.80
CA HIS A 124 12.86 -41.80 -1.46
C HIS A 124 12.97 -42.86 -0.36
N VAL A 125 12.16 -42.74 0.70
CA VAL A 125 12.08 -43.77 1.76
C VAL A 125 11.68 -45.12 1.17
N GLN A 126 10.71 -45.15 0.25
CA GLN A 126 10.29 -46.39 -0.40
C GLN A 126 11.39 -46.99 -1.29
N GLU A 127 12.13 -46.18 -2.02
CA GLU A 127 13.28 -46.62 -2.83
C GLU A 127 14.38 -47.24 -1.96
N ILE A 128 14.70 -46.62 -0.83
CA ILE A 128 15.67 -47.17 0.14
C ILE A 128 15.18 -48.53 0.67
N LYS A 129 13.91 -48.63 1.08
CA LYS A 129 13.32 -49.90 1.55
C LYS A 129 13.41 -50.99 0.48
N ASN A 130 13.09 -50.66 -0.77
CA ASN A 130 13.16 -51.60 -1.87
C ASN A 130 14.60 -52.10 -2.11
N ARG A 131 15.58 -51.19 -2.06
CA ARG A 131 17.00 -51.54 -2.19
C ARG A 131 17.49 -52.43 -1.04
N LEU A 132 17.05 -52.15 0.19
CA LEU A 132 17.39 -52.95 1.35
C LEU A 132 16.84 -54.38 1.21
N ASN A 133 15.55 -54.51 0.86
CA ASN A 133 14.91 -55.80 0.63
C ASN A 133 15.59 -56.61 -0.49
N LEU A 134 16.01 -55.95 -1.57
CA LEU A 134 16.76 -56.61 -2.64
C LEU A 134 18.12 -57.10 -2.16
N SER A 135 18.85 -56.27 -1.40
CA SER A 135 20.16 -56.62 -0.85
C SER A 135 20.05 -57.80 0.11
N GLU A 136 19.04 -57.81 0.97
CA GLU A 136 18.73 -58.92 1.88
C GLU A 136 18.48 -60.23 1.09
N LYS A 137 17.63 -60.17 0.05
CA LYS A 137 17.38 -61.34 -0.82
C LYS A 137 18.64 -61.86 -1.50
N ILE A 138 19.52 -60.97 -1.95
CA ILE A 138 20.80 -61.34 -2.57
C ILE A 138 21.71 -62.02 -1.54
N ILE A 139 21.84 -61.46 -0.33
CA ILE A 139 22.65 -62.05 0.75
C ILE A 139 22.12 -63.45 1.09
N LEU A 140 20.80 -63.62 1.21
CA LEU A 140 20.19 -64.92 1.48
C LEU A 140 20.41 -65.92 0.33
N ALA A 141 20.36 -65.46 -0.92
CA ALA A 141 20.61 -66.30 -2.09
C ALA A 141 22.07 -66.73 -2.22
N LEU A 142 23.02 -65.86 -1.86
CA LEU A 142 24.45 -66.12 -1.88
C LEU A 142 24.95 -66.89 -0.65
N ASN A 143 24.13 -67.04 0.39
CA ASN A 143 24.49 -67.82 1.56
C ASN A 143 24.55 -69.34 1.20
N PRO A 144 25.72 -69.99 1.30
CA PRO A 144 25.90 -71.40 0.97
C PRO A 144 25.01 -72.33 1.80
N GLU A 145 24.68 -71.95 3.03
CA GLU A 145 23.80 -72.73 3.90
C GLU A 145 22.36 -72.77 3.37
N SER A 146 21.90 -71.72 2.68
CA SER A 146 20.60 -71.65 2.03
C SER A 146 20.49 -72.61 0.85
N LEU A 147 21.60 -72.92 0.19
CA LEU A 147 21.66 -73.93 -0.89
C LEU A 147 21.62 -75.33 -0.28
N LEU A 148 22.40 -75.57 0.77
CA LEU A 148 22.37 -76.84 1.49
C LEU A 148 20.97 -77.12 2.07
N ALA A 149 20.31 -76.12 2.67
CA ALA A 149 18.95 -76.21 3.21
C ALA A 149 17.90 -76.60 2.17
N ARG A 150 18.11 -76.23 0.90
CA ARG A 150 17.24 -76.58 -0.24
C ARG A 150 17.44 -78.01 -0.75
N GLY A 151 18.31 -78.79 -0.12
CA GLY A 151 18.56 -80.20 -0.46
C GLY A 151 19.76 -80.43 -1.37
N TYR A 152 20.53 -79.39 -1.70
CA TYR A 152 21.80 -79.55 -2.39
C TYR A 152 22.89 -80.04 -1.42
N ALA A 153 23.90 -80.72 -1.97
CA ALA A 153 25.06 -81.17 -1.23
C ALA A 153 26.33 -80.57 -1.86
N VAL A 154 27.32 -80.27 -1.03
CA VAL A 154 28.65 -79.84 -1.51
C VAL A 154 29.62 -81.00 -1.30
N VAL A 155 30.29 -81.40 -2.38
CA VAL A 155 31.25 -82.50 -2.39
C VAL A 155 32.66 -81.94 -2.20
N PHE A 156 33.43 -82.53 -1.28
CA PHE A 156 34.82 -82.18 -1.01
C PHE A 156 35.74 -83.38 -1.25
N LYS A 157 36.87 -83.16 -1.92
CA LYS A 157 38.00 -84.10 -2.03
C LYS A 157 39.22 -83.43 -1.41
N ASP A 158 39.88 -84.11 -0.47
CA ASP A 158 41.07 -83.58 0.24
C ASP A 158 40.89 -82.17 0.82
N GLY A 159 39.68 -81.87 1.31
CA GLY A 159 39.34 -80.56 1.90
C GLY A 159 39.00 -79.45 0.89
N LYS A 160 39.12 -79.69 -0.43
CA LYS A 160 38.73 -78.72 -1.48
C LYS A 160 37.36 -79.07 -2.06
N ALA A 161 36.54 -78.05 -2.31
CA ALA A 161 35.22 -78.23 -2.92
C ALA A 161 35.39 -78.58 -4.41
N VAL A 162 34.76 -79.69 -4.81
CA VAL A 162 34.80 -80.22 -6.17
C VAL A 162 33.75 -79.51 -7.01
N ARG A 163 34.14 -78.94 -8.15
CA ARG A 163 33.23 -78.17 -9.02
C ARG A 163 32.87 -78.89 -10.32
N SER A 164 33.62 -79.92 -10.67
CA SER A 164 33.44 -80.69 -11.91
C SER A 164 33.73 -82.17 -11.66
N ALA A 165 33.01 -83.06 -12.35
CA ALA A 165 33.25 -84.51 -12.28
C ALA A 165 34.66 -84.91 -12.78
N ASN A 166 35.29 -84.05 -13.59
CA ASN A 166 36.65 -84.25 -14.09
C ASN A 166 37.73 -84.09 -13.01
N GLU A 167 37.41 -83.48 -11.86
CA GLU A 167 38.35 -83.29 -10.74
C GLU A 167 38.39 -84.49 -9.80
N LEU A 168 37.48 -85.45 -9.99
CA LEU A 168 37.44 -86.72 -9.28
C LEU A 168 38.06 -87.80 -10.15
N ASP A 169 38.42 -88.93 -9.56
CA ASP A 169 38.82 -90.20 -10.16
C ASP A 169 37.95 -91.34 -9.65
N ILE A 170 37.83 -92.40 -10.46
CA ILE A 170 37.11 -93.60 -10.03
C ILE A 170 37.88 -94.17 -8.83
N ASP A 171 37.15 -94.60 -7.81
CA ASP A 171 37.62 -95.01 -6.48
C ASP A 171 38.07 -93.91 -5.51
N ASP A 172 37.92 -92.62 -5.84
CA ASP A 172 38.15 -91.55 -4.87
C ASP A 172 37.17 -91.58 -3.70
N ASN A 173 37.69 -91.32 -2.49
CA ASN A 173 36.87 -91.02 -1.32
C ASN A 173 36.56 -89.53 -1.25
N VAL A 174 35.27 -89.19 -1.24
CA VAL A 174 34.79 -87.82 -1.17
C VAL A 174 33.93 -87.62 0.07
N ARG A 175 34.01 -86.42 0.66
CA ARG A 175 33.13 -86.00 1.76
C ARG A 175 31.99 -85.17 1.21
N ILE A 176 30.76 -85.63 1.45
CA ILE A 176 29.55 -84.93 1.04
C ILE A 176 28.99 -84.20 2.26
N LYS A 177 28.93 -82.86 2.18
CA LYS A 177 28.34 -82.01 3.21
C LYS A 177 26.89 -81.69 2.84
N LEU A 178 25.98 -81.93 3.78
CA LEU A 178 24.56 -81.59 3.70
C LEU A 178 24.23 -80.39 4.60
N PHE A 179 22.96 -79.97 4.61
CA PHE A 179 22.49 -78.89 5.50
C PHE A 179 22.80 -79.14 6.97
N LYS A 180 22.56 -80.38 7.42
CA LYS A 180 22.91 -80.84 8.76
C LYS A 180 23.76 -82.10 8.63
N GLY A 181 25.01 -82.02 9.07
CA GLY A 181 25.97 -83.13 9.01
C GLY A 181 26.53 -83.39 7.61
N GLY A 182 27.10 -84.57 7.43
CA GLY A 182 27.71 -85.01 6.18
C GLY A 182 28.26 -86.42 6.31
N PHE A 183 28.54 -87.07 5.19
CA PHE A 183 29.02 -88.44 5.15
C PHE A 183 30.09 -88.63 4.08
N TRP A 184 30.82 -89.73 4.15
CA TRP A 184 31.83 -90.10 3.17
C TRP A 184 31.24 -91.06 2.14
N SER A 185 31.64 -90.90 0.88
CA SER A 185 31.22 -91.78 -0.22
C SER A 185 32.39 -92.02 -1.17
N LYS A 186 32.30 -93.10 -1.96
CA LYS A 186 33.31 -93.49 -2.95
C LYS A 186 32.77 -93.30 -4.36
N VAL A 187 33.60 -92.79 -5.28
CA VAL A 187 33.21 -92.57 -6.68
C VAL A 187 33.27 -93.88 -7.46
N LEU A 188 32.12 -94.41 -7.87
CA LEU A 188 32.04 -95.70 -8.59
C LEU A 188 32.07 -95.54 -10.12
N LYS A 189 31.51 -94.44 -10.64
CA LYS A 189 31.40 -94.16 -12.07
C LYS A 189 31.29 -92.65 -12.28
N LYS A 190 31.89 -92.14 -13.37
CA LYS A 190 31.74 -90.75 -13.83
C LYS A 190 30.83 -90.71 -15.06
N GLU A 191 30.06 -89.64 -15.18
CA GLU A 191 29.28 -89.26 -16.38
C GLU A 191 29.92 -88.05 -17.06
#